data_AF-H6C458-F1
#
_entry.id   AF-H6C458-F1
#
_cell.length_a   1.000
_cell.length_b   1.000
_cell.length_c   1.000
_cell.angle_alpha   90.00
_cell.angle_beta   90.00
_cell.angle_gamma   90.00
#
_symmetry.space_group_name_H-M   'P 1'
#
loop_
_entity.id
_entity.type
_entity.pdbx_description
1 polymer ?
#
loop_
_entity_poly.entity_id
_entity_poly.type
_entity_poly.pdbx_seq_one_letter_code
_entity_poly.pdbx_strand_id
1 'polypeptide(L)'
;MVSMPEKVFSANLQCLPSRLGYAFIGSLSLTMTLLVSPIATVATQRYDIRKTMFVGVVLETASLLLASLATSIWHLFPTQGVLFGMGLGMMFIPTTAIDPQWFTKKRSLASGIAVFGAGLGGLVYSLVAEALIRNLSLT
;
A
#
# COMPACT_ATOMS: atom_id res chain seq x y z
N MET A 1 19.58 11.40 27.58
CA MET A 1 19.44 12.64 26.77
C MET A 1 18.73 12.26 25.45
N VAL A 2 17.46 11.91 25.34
CA VAL A 2 16.20 12.53 25.83
C VAL A 2 16.20 14.06 25.77
N SER A 3 16.34 14.61 24.57
CA SER A 3 15.95 15.98 24.23
C SER A 3 15.60 16.03 22.73
N MET A 4 14.38 15.66 22.35
CA MET A 4 13.91 15.79 20.96
C MET A 4 12.47 16.31 20.75
N PRO A 5 11.81 17.06 21.66
CA PRO A 5 10.56 17.75 21.29
C PRO A 5 10.79 19.04 20.47
N GLU A 6 12.02 19.58 20.42
CA GLU A 6 12.33 20.81 19.66
C GLU A 6 12.89 20.53 18.24
N LYS A 7 13.54 19.36 18.05
CA LYS A 7 14.05 18.94 16.73
C LYS A 7 12.95 18.57 15.76
N VAL A 8 11.75 18.21 16.22
CA VAL A 8 10.60 17.94 15.36
C VAL A 8 10.11 19.22 14.67
N PHE A 9 10.26 20.39 15.30
CA PHE A 9 9.83 21.67 14.73
C PHE A 9 10.89 22.29 13.80
N SER A 10 12.17 22.30 14.21
CA SER A 10 13.28 22.80 13.39
C SER A 10 13.69 21.85 12.24
N ALA A 11 13.40 20.53 12.35
CA ALA A 11 13.52 19.60 11.23
C ALA A 11 12.47 19.85 10.14
N ASN A 12 11.36 20.54 10.39
CA ASN A 12 10.46 20.92 9.30
C ASN A 12 11.11 21.93 8.33
N LEU A 13 12.20 22.62 8.70
CA LEU A 13 12.92 23.55 7.82
C LEU A 13 14.11 22.93 7.04
N GLN A 14 14.67 21.79 7.46
CA GLN A 14 15.76 21.09 6.74
C GLN A 14 15.31 19.74 6.11
N CYS A 15 14.15 19.21 6.49
CA CYS A 15 13.62 17.88 6.11
C CYS A 15 12.54 17.95 5.01
N LEU A 16 12.44 19.03 4.23
CA LEU A 16 11.59 19.01 3.03
C LEU A 16 12.10 18.04 1.93
N PRO A 17 13.40 17.99 1.56
CA PRO A 17 13.82 17.24 0.38
C PRO A 17 13.72 15.71 0.54
N SER A 18 13.90 15.17 1.74
CA SER A 18 13.81 13.73 2.01
C SER A 18 12.38 13.25 2.31
N ARG A 19 11.52 14.06 2.95
CA ARG A 19 10.09 13.76 3.09
C ARG A 19 9.37 13.75 1.74
N LEU A 20 9.75 14.66 0.85
CA LEU A 20 9.28 14.69 -0.53
C LEU A 20 9.59 13.38 -1.25
N GLY A 21 10.79 12.80 -1.08
CA GLY A 21 11.15 11.51 -1.70
C GLY A 21 10.16 10.39 -1.37
N TYR A 22 9.82 10.21 -0.09
CA TYR A 22 8.82 9.22 0.33
C TYR A 22 7.40 9.57 -0.12
N ALA A 23 7.02 10.85 -0.12
CA ALA A 23 5.73 11.30 -0.64
C ALA A 23 5.60 11.07 -2.16
N PHE A 24 6.70 11.24 -2.91
CA PHE A 24 6.76 10.94 -4.35
C PHE A 24 6.62 9.46 -4.62
N ILE A 25 7.19 8.57 -3.80
CA ILE A 25 6.99 7.13 -3.92
C ILE A 25 5.50 6.80 -3.77
N GLY A 26 4.85 7.29 -2.70
CA GLY A 26 3.41 7.07 -2.49
C GLY A 26 2.54 7.61 -3.63
N SER A 27 2.88 8.80 -4.15
CA SER A 27 2.17 9.42 -5.27
C SER A 27 2.35 8.62 -6.56
N LEU A 28 3.57 8.16 -6.86
CA LEU A 28 3.88 7.29 -8.00
C LEU A 28 3.15 5.96 -7.91
N SER A 29 3.10 5.33 -6.73
CA SER A 29 2.32 4.11 -6.50
C SER A 29 0.84 4.34 -6.81
N LEU A 30 0.28 5.45 -6.35
CA LEU A 30 -1.13 5.78 -6.59
C LEU A 30 -1.41 6.03 -8.08
N THR A 31 -0.57 6.83 -8.75
CA THR A 31 -0.70 7.11 -10.19
C THR A 31 -0.56 5.84 -11.03
N MET A 32 0.39 4.96 -10.70
CA MET A 32 0.55 3.66 -11.36
C MET A 32 -0.64 2.75 -11.11
N THR A 33 -1.16 2.72 -9.89
CA THR A 33 -2.38 1.95 -9.56
C THR A 33 -3.56 2.40 -10.44
N LEU A 34 -3.74 3.71 -10.61
CA LEU A 34 -4.79 4.27 -11.45
C LEU A 34 -4.56 4.02 -12.95
N LEU A 35 -3.32 4.06 -13.43
CA LEU A 35 -2.96 3.73 -14.81
C LEU A 35 -3.14 2.24 -15.13
N VAL A 36 -2.83 1.37 -14.17
CA VAL A 36 -3.02 -0.08 -14.28
C VAL A 36 -4.49 -0.45 -14.15
N SER A 37 -5.32 0.37 -13.50
CA SER A 37 -6.74 0.11 -13.30
C SER A 37 -7.53 -0.21 -14.60
N PRO A 38 -7.49 0.58 -15.68
CA PRO A 38 -8.16 0.22 -16.93
C PRO A 38 -7.57 -1.04 -17.57
N ILE A 39 -6.25 -1.24 -17.49
CA ILE A 39 -5.54 -2.40 -18.05
C ILE A 39 -5.95 -3.68 -17.32
N ALA A 40 -5.97 -3.62 -15.98
CA ALA A 40 -6.37 -4.71 -15.11
C ALA A 40 -7.86 -5.03 -15.25
N THR A 41 -8.71 -4.03 -15.52
CA THR A 41 -10.14 -4.23 -15.82
C THR A 41 -10.33 -5.00 -17.12
N VAL A 42 -9.62 -4.64 -18.18
CA VAL A 42 -9.65 -5.40 -19.45
C VAL A 42 -9.07 -6.81 -19.26
N ALA A 43 -8.00 -6.94 -18.47
CA ALA A 43 -7.40 -8.24 -18.17
C ALA A 43 -8.35 -9.15 -17.37
N THR A 44 -9.06 -8.63 -16.36
CA THR A 44 -10.05 -9.40 -15.58
C THR A 44 -11.31 -9.76 -16.36
N GLN A 45 -11.62 -9.03 -17.44
CA GLN A 45 -12.70 -9.43 -18.36
C GLN A 45 -12.28 -10.57 -19.29
N ARG A 46 -10.99 -10.65 -19.66
CA ARG A 46 -10.48 -11.70 -20.56
C ARG A 46 -9.96 -12.94 -19.83
N TYR A 47 -9.49 -12.79 -18.59
CA TYR A 47 -8.94 -13.85 -17.76
C TYR A 47 -9.83 -14.08 -16.54
N ASP A 48 -9.96 -15.35 -16.14
CA ASP A 48 -10.69 -15.75 -14.95
C ASP A 48 -10.23 -14.97 -13.71
N ILE A 49 -11.17 -14.28 -13.04
CA ILE A 49 -10.95 -13.36 -11.92
C ILE A 49 -10.02 -13.96 -10.84
N ARG A 50 -10.17 -15.27 -10.57
CA ARG A 50 -9.39 -15.97 -9.55
C ARG A 50 -7.91 -16.06 -9.87
N LYS A 51 -7.56 -16.30 -11.14
CA LYS A 51 -6.15 -16.41 -11.57
C LYS A 51 -5.46 -15.06 -11.53
N THR A 52 -6.15 -14.02 -11.99
CA THR A 52 -5.64 -12.64 -11.97
C THR A 52 -5.40 -12.16 -10.54
N MET A 53 -6.30 -12.49 -9.61
CA MET A 53 -6.15 -12.16 -8.20
C MET A 53 -4.93 -12.86 -7.56
N PHE A 54 -4.72 -14.15 -7.86
CA PHE A 54 -3.56 -14.89 -7.36
C PHE A 54 -2.24 -14.31 -7.89
N VAL A 55 -2.17 -13.97 -9.18
CA VAL A 55 -0.99 -13.34 -9.79
C VAL A 55 -0.71 -11.97 -9.16
N GLY A 56 -1.75 -11.16 -8.92
CA GLY A 56 -1.63 -9.86 -8.25
C GLY A 56 -1.05 -9.98 -6.83
N VAL A 57 -1.57 -10.91 -6.03
CA VAL A 57 -1.08 -11.16 -4.66
C VAL A 57 0.36 -11.64 -4.64
N VAL A 58 0.74 -12.54 -5.56
CA VAL A 58 2.13 -13.01 -5.68
C VAL A 58 3.06 -11.86 -6.06
N LEU A 59 2.64 -11.01 -7.00
CA LEU A 59 3.42 -9.84 -7.42
C LEU A 59 3.58 -8.82 -6.29
N GLU A 60 2.52 -8.56 -5.54
CA GLU A 60 2.54 -7.66 -4.38
C GLU A 60 3.44 -8.22 -3.27
N THR A 61 3.33 -9.51 -2.97
CA THR A 61 4.20 -10.18 -1.98
C THR A 61 5.67 -10.12 -2.42
N ALA A 62 5.95 -10.37 -3.69
CA ALA A 62 7.30 -10.21 -4.24
C ALA A 62 7.82 -8.78 -4.10
N SER A 63 6.97 -7.77 -4.32
CA SER A 63 7.37 -6.37 -4.15
C SER A 63 7.75 -6.03 -2.70
N LEU A 64 7.04 -6.56 -1.71
CA LEU A 64 7.34 -6.37 -0.29
C LEU A 64 8.63 -7.09 0.13
N LEU A 65 8.86 -8.29 -0.40
CA LEU A 65 10.11 -9.03 -0.18
C LEU A 65 11.32 -8.29 -0.79
N LEU A 66 11.16 -7.75 -2.00
CA LEU A 66 12.19 -6.92 -2.63
C LEU A 66 12.42 -5.62 -1.86
N ALA A 67 11.36 -4.99 -1.33
CA ALA A 67 11.48 -3.80 -0.50
C ALA A 67 12.25 -4.09 0.80
N SER A 68 12.08 -5.28 1.39
CA SER A 68 12.83 -5.68 2.59
C SER A 68 14.34 -5.84 2.35
N LEU A 69 14.77 -6.09 1.11
CA LEU A 69 16.18 -6.21 0.73
C LEU A 69 16.75 -4.90 0.17
N ALA A 70 15.92 -3.87 0.00
CA ALA A 70 16.32 -2.62 -0.62
C ALA A 70 17.05 -1.71 0.38
N THR A 71 18.37 -1.72 0.35
CA THR A 71 19.25 -0.89 1.21
C THR A 71 19.38 0.56 0.74
N SER A 72 18.71 0.96 -0.36
CA SER A 72 18.83 2.30 -0.96
C SER A 72 17.49 2.81 -1.49
N ILE A 73 17.23 4.10 -1.31
CA ILE A 73 15.97 4.77 -1.70
C ILE A 73 15.66 4.61 -3.20
N TRP A 74 16.71 4.56 -4.03
CA TRP A 74 16.61 4.35 -5.47
C TRP A 74 16.03 3.00 -5.86
N HIS A 75 16.22 1.95 -5.05
CA HIS A 75 15.63 0.63 -5.28
C HIS A 75 14.19 0.54 -4.76
N LEU A 76 13.79 1.40 -3.81
CA LEU A 76 12.41 1.49 -3.33
C LEU A 76 11.48 2.14 -4.37
N PHE A 77 11.96 3.11 -5.14
CA PHE A 77 11.16 3.78 -6.18
C PHE A 77 10.54 2.80 -7.20
N PRO A 78 11.29 1.90 -7.86
CA PRO A 78 10.70 0.96 -8.82
C PRO A 78 9.95 -0.20 -8.15
N THR A 79 10.42 -0.69 -7.00
CA THR A 79 9.80 -1.86 -6.34
C THR A 79 8.48 -1.51 -5.66
N GLN A 80 8.45 -0.44 -4.86
CA GLN A 80 7.27 0.01 -4.12
C GLN A 80 6.41 1.03 -4.90
N GLY A 81 7.00 1.75 -5.86
CA GLY A 81 6.25 2.62 -6.77
C GLY A 81 5.53 1.82 -7.85
N VAL A 82 6.30 1.16 -8.71
CA VAL A 82 5.77 0.53 -9.94
C VAL A 82 5.23 -0.87 -9.66
N LEU A 83 6.04 -1.74 -9.04
CA LEU A 83 5.68 -3.15 -8.84
C LEU A 83 4.49 -3.30 -7.88
N PHE A 84 4.56 -2.63 -6.72
CA PHE A 84 3.49 -2.62 -5.74
C PHE A 84 2.22 -1.94 -6.29
N GLY A 85 2.33 -0.80 -6.96
CA GLY A 85 1.17 -0.13 -7.59
C GLY A 85 0.48 -0.98 -8.66
N MET A 86 1.26 -1.75 -9.44
CA MET A 86 0.73 -2.68 -10.44
C MET A 86 0.03 -3.88 -9.80
N GLY A 87 0.62 -4.47 -8.74
CA GLY A 87 0.01 -5.55 -7.97
C GLY A 87 -1.30 -5.12 -7.30
N LEU A 88 -1.28 -3.97 -6.62
CA LEU A 88 -2.44 -3.41 -5.92
C LEU A 88 -3.58 -3.10 -6.89
N GLY A 89 -3.29 -2.51 -8.05
CA GLY A 89 -4.29 -2.24 -9.10
C GLY A 89 -4.93 -3.52 -9.65
N MET A 90 -4.12 -4.55 -9.90
CA MET A 90 -4.62 -5.86 -10.36
C MET A 90 -5.42 -6.62 -9.31
N MET A 91 -5.16 -6.44 -8.02
CA MET A 91 -5.90 -7.09 -6.92
C MET A 91 -7.19 -6.34 -6.55
N PHE A 92 -7.18 -5.00 -6.59
CA PHE A 92 -8.30 -4.18 -6.14
C PHE A 92 -9.55 -4.30 -7.03
N ILE A 93 -9.35 -4.40 -8.35
CA ILE A 93 -10.43 -4.53 -9.33
C ILE A 93 -11.23 -5.83 -9.19
N PRO A 94 -10.62 -7.04 -9.18
CA PRO A 94 -11.37 -8.27 -8.99
C PRO A 94 -12.05 -8.31 -7.62
N THR A 95 -11.42 -7.75 -6.58
CA THR A 95 -12.03 -7.66 -5.23
C THR A 95 -13.34 -6.87 -5.27
N THR A 96 -13.32 -5.67 -5.84
CA THR A 96 -14.51 -4.82 -5.96
C THR A 96 -15.56 -5.37 -6.95
N ALA A 97 -15.15 -6.19 -7.92
CA ALA A 97 -16.05 -6.87 -8.86
C ALA A 97 -16.74 -8.10 -8.26
N ILE A 98 -16.11 -8.80 -7.30
CA ILE A 98 -16.67 -10.00 -6.65
C ILE A 98 -17.70 -9.66 -5.58
N ASP A 99 -17.51 -8.55 -4.85
CA ASP A 99 -18.42 -8.07 -3.80
C ASP A 99 -19.91 -8.04 -4.22
N PRO A 100 -20.28 -7.43 -5.37
CA PRO A 100 -21.67 -7.44 -5.83
C PRO A 100 -22.20 -8.81 -6.26
N GLN A 101 -21.34 -9.71 -6.75
CA GLN A 101 -21.76 -11.04 -7.19
C GLN A 101 -22.10 -11.95 -6.01
N TRP A 102 -21.41 -11.81 -4.88
CA TRP A 102 -21.64 -12.63 -3.69
C TRP A 102 -22.77 -12.12 -2.78
N PHE A 103 -22.99 -10.80 -2.71
CA PHE A 103 -24.01 -10.21 -1.80
C PHE A 103 -25.05 -9.39 -2.55
N THR A 104 -26.02 -10.08 -3.17
CA THR A 104 -27.10 -9.46 -3.96
C THR A 104 -28.09 -8.65 -3.11
N LYS A 105 -28.31 -9.01 -1.84
CA LYS A 105 -29.35 -8.39 -0.96
C LYS A 105 -28.79 -7.41 0.09
N LYS A 106 -27.49 -7.48 0.41
CA LYS A 106 -26.82 -6.66 1.46
C LYS A 106 -25.44 -6.12 1.03
N ARG A 107 -25.33 -5.69 -0.24
CA ARG A 107 -24.07 -5.19 -0.84
C ARG A 107 -23.39 -4.08 -0.02
N SER A 108 -24.17 -3.13 0.51
CA SER A 108 -23.64 -2.00 1.30
C SER A 108 -23.05 -2.41 2.65
N LEU A 109 -23.63 -3.42 3.31
CA LEU A 109 -23.12 -3.97 4.58
C LEU A 109 -21.80 -4.72 4.37
N ALA A 110 -21.71 -5.53 3.31
CA ALA A 110 -20.49 -6.29 2.98
C ALA A 110 -19.32 -5.35 2.64
N SER A 111 -19.54 -4.39 1.73
CA SER A 111 -18.52 -3.38 1.42
C SER A 111 -18.20 -2.49 2.62
N GLY A 112 -19.17 -2.21 3.49
CA GLY A 112 -18.94 -1.49 4.75
C GLY A 112 -17.99 -2.24 5.70
N ILE A 113 -18.16 -3.55 5.85
CA ILE A 113 -17.26 -4.40 6.65
C ILE A 113 -15.86 -4.48 6.01
N ALA A 114 -15.78 -4.58 4.68
CA ALA A 114 -14.50 -4.59 3.97
C ALA A 114 -13.70 -3.29 4.20
N VAL A 115 -14.37 -2.13 4.11
CA VAL A 115 -13.76 -0.82 4.39
C VAL A 115 -13.41 -0.67 5.87
N PHE A 116 -14.25 -1.17 6.78
CA PHE A 116 -13.94 -1.21 8.20
C PHE A 116 -12.65 -2.00 8.48
N GLY A 117 -12.47 -3.14 7.81
CA GLY A 117 -11.24 -3.93 7.88
C GLY A 117 -9.99 -3.15 7.45
N ALA A 118 -10.08 -2.39 6.34
CA ALA A 118 -8.98 -1.53 5.89
C ALA A 118 -8.63 -0.44 6.92
N GLY A 119 -9.63 0.17 7.56
CA GLY A 119 -9.43 1.15 8.62
C GLY A 119 -8.79 0.55 9.88
N LEU A 120 -9.30 -0.60 10.33
CA LEU A 120 -8.74 -1.33 11.48
C LEU A 120 -7.28 -1.73 11.22
N GLY A 121 -6.98 -2.24 10.01
CA GLY A 121 -5.62 -2.59 9.61
C GLY A 121 -4.66 -1.41 9.66
N GLY A 122 -5.08 -0.23 9.17
CA GLY A 122 -4.28 1.00 9.24
C GLY A 122 -4.00 1.45 10.69
N LEU A 123 -4.98 1.32 11.59
CA LEU A 123 -4.80 1.62 13.01
C LEU A 123 -3.81 0.65 13.67
N VAL A 124 -3.98 -0.65 13.44
CA VAL A 124 -3.07 -1.69 13.96
C VAL A 124 -1.66 -1.45 13.43
N TYR A 125 -1.51 -1.15 12.14
CA TYR A 125 -0.22 -0.86 11.52
C TYR A 125 0.48 0.34 12.17
N SER A 126 -0.23 1.46 12.39
CA SER A 126 0.33 2.63 13.08
C SER A 126 0.73 2.31 14.53
N LEU A 127 -0.10 1.57 15.27
CA LEU A 127 0.22 1.18 16.66
C LEU A 127 1.45 0.27 16.73
N VAL A 128 1.55 -0.69 15.81
CA VAL A 128 2.71 -1.59 15.71
C VAL A 128 3.97 -0.82 15.32
N ALA A 129 3.88 0.10 14.35
CA ALA A 129 5.01 0.94 13.95
C ALA A 129 5.52 1.80 15.12
N GLU A 130 4.62 2.44 15.86
CA GLU A 130 4.95 3.20 17.07
C GLU A 130 5.57 2.32 18.16
N ALA A 131 5.02 1.13 18.40
CA ALA A 131 5.58 0.19 19.36
C ALA A 131 6.97 -0.31 18.95
N LEU A 132 7.19 -0.59 17.66
CA LEU A 132 8.47 -1.06 17.14
C LEU A 132 9.55 0.03 17.26
N ILE A 133 9.23 1.27 16.89
CA ILE A 133 10.14 2.42 17.01
C ILE A 133 10.51 2.65 18.48
N ARG A 134 9.55 2.57 19.41
CA ARG A 134 9.81 2.74 20.84
C ARG A 134 10.74 1.66 21.41
N ASN A 135 10.58 0.40 21.01
CA ASN A 135 11.47 -0.68 21.48
C ASN A 135 12.87 -0.60 20.86
N LEU A 136 12.97 -0.25 19.57
CA LEU A 136 14.25 -0.16 18.86
C LEU A 136 15.06 1.09 19.24
N SER A 137 14.40 2.18 19.65
CA SER A 137 15.07 3.43 20.10
C SER A 137 15.52 3.42 21.57
N LEU A 138 15.21 2.35 22.30
CA LEU A 138 15.65 2.14 23.70
C LEU A 138 16.88 1.23 23.82
N THR A 139 17.47 0.77 22.70
CA THR A 139 18.79 0.12 22.64
C THR A 139 19.80 1.08 22.01
#